data_AF-A0A195AZ49-F1
#
_entry.id   AF-A0A195AZ49-F1
#
_cell.length_a   1.000
_cell.length_b   1.000
_cell.length_c   1.000
_cell.angle_alpha   90.00
_cell.angle_beta   90.00
_cell.angle_gamma   90.00
#
_symmetry.space_group_name_H-M   'P 1'
#
loop_
_entity.id
_entity.type
_entity.pdbx_description
1 polymer ?
#
loop_
_entity_poly.entity_id
_entity_poly.type
_entity_poly.pdbx_seq_one_letter_code
_entity_poly.pdbx_strand_id
1 'polypeptide(L)'
;MSTLEDKILGEKLHYYCSSSSEDDGNDSGDSDKECNDVKYTDNTAQYDAPSYSEWDGTSSNTGPKGVIKDWQRYKQLETEKRESQEKERLQLINKLSLTCRSTLDEEKEKLNETDPELANLLTDEFLLEYQKQRMKEMLAKTEKLCFGRVIDLENTDQFLQAIDGEDKSVIIIVHIYEDNVSGCEAMNGCLISLAEEYPYIKFCKILGSIAGLSKQFKKFGVPTLLVYKNGQVIGNFIHVTDHLGVDFYSSDVEAFLIEHGILADKNCRPLIVLKNDNRISDSE
;
A
#
# COMPACT_ATOMS: atom_id res chain seq x y z
N MET A 1 23.68 26.22 -49.20
CA MET A 1 24.93 26.90 -48.79
C MET A 1 24.66 27.52 -47.44
N SER A 2 25.27 27.03 -46.36
CA SER A 2 25.10 27.59 -45.01
C SER A 2 25.75 28.96 -44.90
N THR A 3 25.11 29.88 -44.17
CA THR A 3 25.55 31.27 -44.03
C THR A 3 26.72 31.39 -43.06
N LEU A 4 27.41 32.52 -43.11
CA LEU A 4 28.66 32.81 -42.40
C LEU A 4 28.48 32.81 -40.85
N GLU A 5 27.23 32.89 -40.42
CA GLU A 5 26.73 32.99 -39.05
C GLU A 5 26.87 31.64 -38.31
N ASP A 6 26.54 30.54 -39.01
CA ASP A 6 26.63 29.15 -38.50
C ASP A 6 28.07 28.70 -38.22
N LYS A 7 29.07 29.34 -38.86
CA LYS A 7 30.49 29.02 -38.65
C LYS A 7 31.11 29.75 -37.46
N ILE A 8 30.46 30.80 -36.96
CA ILE A 8 30.97 31.64 -35.87
C ILE A 8 30.37 31.21 -34.52
N LEU A 9 29.11 30.79 -34.50
CA LEU A 9 28.42 30.23 -33.34
C LEU A 9 28.64 28.72 -33.30
N GLY A 10 29.78 28.30 -32.72
CA GLY A 10 30.18 26.89 -32.62
C GLY A 10 29.28 26.05 -31.72
N GLU A 11 28.08 25.71 -32.18
CA GLU A 11 27.20 24.75 -31.52
C GLU A 11 27.55 23.33 -31.96
N LYS A 12 28.46 22.68 -31.23
CA LYS A 12 28.73 21.24 -31.36
C LYS A 12 27.60 20.45 -30.71
N LEU A 13 26.68 19.95 -31.52
CA LEU A 13 25.54 19.15 -31.09
C LEU A 13 25.81 17.65 -31.31
N HIS A 14 26.81 17.07 -30.64
CA HIS A 14 26.98 15.60 -30.62
C HIS A 14 27.62 15.12 -29.29
N TYR A 15 26.77 14.78 -28.32
CA TYR A 15 27.11 13.88 -27.22
C TYR A 15 26.13 12.70 -27.22
N TYR A 16 26.33 11.77 -28.17
CA TYR A 16 25.82 10.42 -28.06
C TYR A 16 26.96 9.46 -28.43
N CYS A 17 27.57 8.88 -27.40
CA CYS A 17 28.50 7.78 -27.55
C CYS A 17 27.69 6.49 -27.73
N SER A 18 27.48 6.11 -28.99
CA SER A 18 27.17 4.74 -29.36
C SER A 18 28.44 3.91 -29.20
N SER A 19 28.54 3.13 -28.13
CA SER A 19 29.56 2.10 -28.02
C SER A 19 29.06 0.81 -28.65
N SER A 20 29.49 0.63 -29.90
CA SER A 20 29.61 -0.64 -30.61
C SER A 20 30.52 -1.58 -29.81
N SER A 21 30.04 -2.78 -29.50
CA SER A 21 30.88 -3.92 -29.14
C SER A 21 30.63 -5.04 -30.15
N GLU A 22 31.66 -5.32 -30.93
CA GLU A 22 31.77 -6.43 -31.87
C GLU A 22 32.08 -7.70 -31.06
N ASP A 23 31.30 -8.77 -31.23
CA ASP A 23 31.72 -10.14 -30.92
C ASP A 23 30.96 -11.13 -31.82
N ASP A 24 31.66 -12.18 -32.21
CA ASP A 24 31.46 -13.03 -33.38
C ASP A 24 30.39 -14.13 -33.23
N GLY A 25 29.72 -14.45 -34.35
CA GLY A 25 29.35 -15.81 -34.80
C GLY A 25 28.25 -16.60 -34.06
N ASN A 26 27.12 -16.88 -34.72
CA ASN A 26 26.91 -18.14 -35.47
C ASN A 26 25.41 -18.38 -35.83
N ASP A 27 25.16 -18.47 -37.13
CA ASP A 27 24.25 -19.33 -37.93
C ASP A 27 22.78 -19.66 -37.55
N SER A 28 21.97 -19.56 -38.62
CA SER A 28 20.77 -20.34 -39.02
C SER A 28 19.37 -20.03 -38.45
N GLY A 29 18.43 -19.72 -39.36
CA GLY A 29 16.99 -19.73 -39.08
C GLY A 29 16.10 -18.89 -40.00
N ASP A 30 15.81 -19.42 -41.19
CA ASP A 30 14.88 -18.96 -42.23
C ASP A 30 13.41 -18.78 -41.75
N SER A 31 12.72 -17.71 -42.20
CA SER A 31 11.36 -17.78 -42.81
C SER A 31 10.69 -16.40 -42.97
N ASP A 32 10.09 -16.23 -44.14
CA ASP A 32 9.42 -15.06 -44.72
C ASP A 32 8.17 -14.50 -44.00
N LYS A 33 7.90 -13.20 -44.26
CA LYS A 33 6.61 -12.52 -44.48
C LYS A 33 5.44 -12.76 -43.50
N GLU A 34 4.87 -11.69 -42.94
CA GLU A 34 3.81 -10.86 -43.55
C GLU A 34 3.34 -9.76 -42.58
N CYS A 35 2.89 -8.64 -43.15
CA CYS A 35 2.30 -7.51 -42.44
C CYS A 35 0.92 -7.86 -41.87
N ASN A 36 0.59 -7.38 -40.66
CA ASN A 36 -0.80 -7.31 -40.22
C ASN A 36 -1.08 -6.06 -39.37
N ASP A 37 -1.82 -5.18 -40.04
CA ASP A 37 -2.75 -4.13 -39.64
C ASP A 37 -3.19 -4.09 -38.15
N VAL A 38 -2.90 -2.98 -37.46
CA VAL A 38 -3.41 -2.69 -36.11
C VAL A 38 -4.74 -1.95 -36.24
N LYS A 39 -5.84 -2.66 -36.00
CA LYS A 39 -7.18 -2.07 -35.84
C LYS A 39 -7.24 -1.28 -34.53
N TYR A 40 -7.49 0.02 -34.65
CA TYR A 40 -7.95 0.86 -33.54
C TYR A 40 -9.34 0.40 -33.11
N THR A 41 -9.47 -0.10 -31.88
CA THR A 41 -10.76 -0.25 -31.22
C THR A 41 -10.86 0.78 -30.10
N ASP A 42 -11.75 1.73 -30.34
CA ASP A 42 -12.31 2.71 -29.42
C ASP A 42 -12.87 2.00 -28.17
N ASN A 43 -12.47 2.44 -26.97
CA ASN A 43 -13.14 2.02 -25.74
C ASN A 43 -13.00 3.08 -24.64
N THR A 44 -14.09 3.83 -24.50
CA THR A 44 -14.77 4.26 -23.27
C THR A 44 -13.93 4.34 -21.99
N ALA A 45 -13.69 5.58 -21.53
CA ALA A 45 -13.08 5.89 -20.25
C ALA A 45 -13.95 5.39 -19.08
N GLN A 46 -13.55 4.27 -18.51
CA GLN A 46 -14.05 3.73 -17.25
C GLN A 46 -12.87 3.72 -16.29
N TYR A 47 -12.93 4.55 -15.24
CA TYR A 47 -11.91 4.60 -14.20
C TYR A 47 -11.98 3.33 -13.36
N ASP A 48 -11.37 2.25 -13.85
CA ASP A 48 -11.06 1.10 -13.01
C ASP A 48 -9.84 1.44 -12.16
N ALA A 49 -10.04 1.51 -10.84
CA ALA A 49 -8.95 1.58 -9.88
C ALA A 49 -7.95 0.45 -10.21
N PRO A 50 -6.63 0.72 -10.27
CA PRO A 50 -5.69 -0.27 -10.76
C PRO A 50 -5.71 -1.50 -9.84
N SER A 51 -6.19 -2.61 -10.39
CA SER A 51 -5.98 -3.95 -9.86
C SER A 51 -4.49 -4.23 -9.92
N TYR A 52 -3.78 -3.93 -8.83
CA TYR A 52 -2.37 -4.27 -8.72
C TYR A 52 -2.21 -5.74 -8.35
N SER A 53 -2.06 -6.50 -9.42
CA SER A 53 -1.34 -7.75 -9.64
C SER A 53 -0.46 -8.28 -8.49
N GLU A 54 -0.53 -9.60 -8.35
CA GLU A 54 0.44 -10.45 -7.66
C GLU A 54 1.88 -9.97 -7.88
N TRP A 55 2.70 -10.11 -6.84
CA TRP A 55 4.12 -9.76 -6.85
C TRP A 55 4.84 -10.43 -8.03
N ASP A 56 5.24 -9.63 -9.03
CA ASP A 56 5.86 -10.09 -10.29
C ASP A 56 7.36 -10.42 -10.16
N GLY A 57 7.81 -10.82 -8.97
CA GLY A 57 9.19 -11.23 -8.69
C GLY A 57 10.25 -10.12 -8.69
N THR A 58 9.96 -8.93 -9.21
CA THR A 58 10.90 -7.81 -9.30
C THR A 58 10.79 -6.87 -8.10
N SER A 59 11.88 -6.69 -7.33
CA SER A 59 11.96 -5.79 -6.17
C SER A 59 11.97 -4.31 -6.60
N SER A 60 10.84 -3.83 -7.12
CA SER A 60 10.71 -2.47 -7.65
C SER A 60 10.15 -1.48 -6.63
N ASN A 61 9.90 -1.92 -5.39
CA ASN A 61 9.23 -1.13 -4.36
C ASN A 61 10.17 -0.63 -3.25
N THR A 62 11.46 -1.03 -3.25
CA THR A 62 12.43 -0.66 -2.20
C THR A 62 13.79 -0.25 -2.80
N GLY A 63 14.56 0.54 -2.05
CA GLY A 63 15.91 0.99 -2.44
C GLY A 63 15.92 1.94 -3.64
N PRO A 64 17.05 2.05 -4.38
CA PRO A 64 17.19 2.97 -5.52
C PRO A 64 16.14 2.75 -6.62
N LYS A 65 15.72 1.49 -6.83
CA LYS A 65 14.68 1.13 -7.83
C LYS A 65 13.30 1.64 -7.44
N GLY A 66 12.95 1.56 -6.15
CA GLY A 66 11.72 2.13 -5.62
C GLY A 66 11.65 3.64 -5.82
N VAL A 67 12.74 4.35 -5.52
CA VAL A 67 12.83 5.81 -5.69
C VAL A 67 12.62 6.22 -7.16
N ILE A 68 13.26 5.51 -8.10
CA ILE A 68 13.10 5.81 -9.54
C ILE A 68 11.66 5.57 -10.00
N LYS A 69 11.04 4.47 -9.57
CA LYS A 69 9.66 4.13 -9.92
C LYS A 69 8.67 5.15 -9.35
N ASP A 70 8.85 5.56 -8.10
CA ASP A 70 8.02 6.57 -7.47
C ASP A 70 8.18 7.94 -8.16
N TRP A 71 9.39 8.30 -8.59
CA TRP A 71 9.62 9.52 -9.37
C TRP A 71 8.96 9.48 -10.75
N GLN A 72 9.04 8.34 -11.46
CA GLN A 72 8.38 8.15 -12.76
C GLN A 72 6.86 8.32 -12.62
N ARG A 73 6.27 7.70 -11.59
CA ARG A 73 4.83 7.81 -11.30
C ARG A 73 4.43 9.23 -10.90
N TYR A 74 5.24 9.91 -10.08
CA TYR A 74 5.04 11.32 -9.74
C TYR A 74 5.00 12.20 -10.99
N LYS A 75 5.95 12.01 -11.92
CA LYS A 75 6.00 12.78 -13.16
C LYS A 75 4.80 12.51 -14.08
N GLN A 76 4.35 11.26 -14.15
CA GLN A 76 3.17 10.89 -14.91
C GLN A 76 1.89 11.55 -14.37
N LEU A 77 1.71 11.56 -13.05
CA LEU A 77 0.57 12.25 -12.40
C LEU A 77 0.66 13.77 -12.59
N GLU A 78 1.86 14.34 -12.54
CA GLU A 78 2.08 15.77 -12.81
C GLU A 78 1.65 16.14 -14.23
N THR A 79 1.99 15.31 -15.22
CA THR A 79 1.58 15.52 -16.62
C THR A 79 0.07 15.38 -16.80
N GLU A 80 -0.54 14.34 -16.24
CA GLU A 80 -1.98 14.09 -16.35
C GLU A 80 -2.79 15.22 -15.69
N LYS A 81 -2.36 15.69 -14.52
CA LYS A 81 -3.02 16.81 -13.82
C LYS A 81 -2.96 18.09 -14.64
N ARG A 82 -1.83 18.38 -15.28
CA ARG A 82 -1.67 19.56 -16.16
C ARG A 82 -2.59 19.48 -17.38
N GLU A 83 -2.65 18.31 -18.02
CA GLU A 83 -3.55 18.08 -19.16
C GLU A 83 -5.03 18.19 -18.75
N SER A 84 -5.40 17.70 -17.56
CA SER A 84 -6.75 17.85 -17.02
C SER A 84 -7.11 19.32 -16.79
N GLN A 85 -6.22 20.08 -16.15
CA GLN A 85 -6.41 21.51 -15.90
C GLN A 85 -6.53 22.32 -17.20
N GLU A 86 -5.74 21.98 -18.23
CA GLU A 86 -5.83 22.62 -19.54
C GLU A 86 -7.17 22.33 -20.22
N LYS A 87 -7.64 21.06 -20.18
CA LYS A 87 -8.96 20.67 -20.69
C LYS A 87 -10.09 21.41 -19.96
N GLU A 88 -10.05 21.49 -18.63
CA GLU A 88 -11.03 22.24 -17.83
C GLU A 88 -11.01 23.74 -18.16
N ARG A 89 -9.83 24.35 -18.29
CA ARG A 89 -9.67 25.75 -18.68
C ARG A 89 -10.25 26.00 -20.07
N LEU A 90 -9.98 25.14 -21.04
CA LEU A 90 -10.53 25.25 -22.39
C LEU A 90 -12.05 25.11 -22.40
N GLN A 91 -12.61 24.18 -21.62
CA GLN A 91 -14.06 24.03 -21.47
C GLN A 91 -14.68 25.28 -20.82
N LEU A 92 -14.04 25.86 -19.81
CA LEU A 92 -14.50 27.07 -19.15
C LEU A 92 -14.46 28.28 -20.10
N ILE A 93 -13.38 28.44 -20.87
CA ILE A 93 -13.26 29.47 -21.90
C ILE A 93 -14.37 29.31 -22.93
N ASN A 94 -14.63 28.09 -23.41
CA ASN A 94 -15.69 27.82 -24.39
C ASN A 94 -17.09 28.11 -23.81
N LYS A 95 -17.31 27.81 -22.52
CA LYS A 95 -18.57 28.12 -21.82
C LYS A 95 -18.78 29.62 -21.62
N LEU A 96 -17.71 30.36 -21.33
CA LEU A 96 -17.74 31.82 -21.08
C LEU A 96 -17.71 32.65 -22.37
N SER A 97 -17.22 32.09 -23.49
CA SER A 97 -17.14 32.78 -24.78
C SER A 97 -18.51 33.04 -25.43
N LEU A 98 -19.60 32.45 -24.90
CA LEU A 98 -20.99 32.71 -25.33
C LEU A 98 -21.58 34.02 -24.79
N THR A 99 -20.84 34.81 -24.01
CA THR A 99 -21.22 36.16 -23.58
C THR A 99 -20.21 37.20 -24.06
N CYS A 100 -20.49 37.89 -25.17
CA CYS A 100 -19.66 38.99 -25.65
C CYS A 100 -19.73 40.22 -24.73
N ARG A 101 -18.59 40.73 -24.23
CA ARG A 101 -18.07 42.06 -24.62
C ARG A 101 -16.64 42.33 -24.14
N SER A 102 -15.90 42.92 -25.08
CA SER A 102 -14.59 43.59 -25.07
C SER A 102 -14.28 44.46 -23.85
N THR A 103 -12.99 44.55 -23.49
CA THR A 103 -12.29 45.36 -22.43
C THR A 103 -11.71 44.57 -21.23
N LEU A 104 -11.72 43.24 -21.24
CA LEU A 104 -11.10 42.42 -20.18
C LEU A 104 -9.77 41.76 -20.57
N ASP A 105 -9.37 41.81 -21.84
CA ASP A 105 -8.09 41.22 -22.27
C ASP A 105 -6.87 42.01 -21.76
N GLU A 106 -7.00 43.30 -21.43
CA GLU A 106 -5.94 44.11 -20.80
C GLU A 106 -5.76 43.83 -19.29
N GLU A 107 -6.77 43.27 -18.60
CA GLU A 107 -6.63 42.80 -17.20
C GLU A 107 -6.10 41.36 -17.12
N LYS A 108 -6.33 40.57 -18.17
CA LYS A 108 -5.96 39.15 -18.27
C LYS A 108 -4.45 38.94 -18.40
N GLU A 109 -3.74 39.89 -18.99
CA GLU A 109 -2.27 39.87 -19.03
C GLU A 109 -1.66 40.25 -17.67
N LYS A 110 -2.28 41.15 -16.90
CA LYS A 110 -1.81 41.54 -15.55
C LYS A 110 -2.01 40.46 -14.48
N LEU A 111 -3.00 39.58 -14.64
CA LEU A 111 -3.23 38.45 -13.71
C LEU A 111 -2.32 37.24 -13.98
N ASN A 112 -1.74 37.13 -15.18
CA ASN A 112 -0.81 36.04 -15.51
C ASN A 112 0.63 36.29 -15.01
N GLU A 113 0.99 37.54 -14.72
CA GLU A 113 2.35 37.92 -14.26
C GLU A 113 2.52 37.86 -12.73
N THR A 114 1.43 37.86 -11.96
CA THR A 114 1.49 37.71 -10.50
C THR A 114 0.99 36.33 -10.11
N ASP A 115 1.91 35.36 -9.98
CA ASP A 115 2.20 34.82 -8.64
C ASP A 115 3.28 33.71 -8.71
N PRO A 116 4.58 34.07 -8.79
CA PRO A 116 5.67 33.10 -8.60
C PRO A 116 5.69 32.48 -7.19
N GLU A 117 4.98 33.06 -6.22
CA GLU A 117 4.78 32.50 -4.89
C GLU A 117 3.77 31.34 -4.93
N LEU A 118 2.68 31.47 -5.69
CA LEU A 118 1.71 30.38 -5.95
C LEU A 118 2.34 29.18 -6.68
N ALA A 119 3.25 29.44 -7.62
CA ALA A 119 3.99 28.37 -8.31
C ALA A 119 4.96 27.60 -7.38
N ASN A 120 5.58 28.30 -6.42
CA ASN A 120 6.43 27.69 -5.39
C ASN A 120 5.62 27.02 -4.27
N LEU A 121 4.40 27.49 -4.00
CA LEU A 121 3.48 26.86 -3.05
C LEU A 121 2.89 25.55 -3.62
N LEU A 122 2.69 25.48 -4.94
CA LEU A 122 2.20 24.31 -5.67
C LEU A 122 3.24 23.19 -5.84
N THR A 123 4.55 23.49 -5.89
CA THR A 123 5.61 22.49 -6.06
C THR A 123 5.83 21.64 -4.80
N ASP A 124 5.75 22.26 -3.61
CA ASP A 124 5.82 21.52 -2.35
C ASP A 124 4.48 20.83 -2.00
N GLU A 125 3.34 21.45 -2.33
CA GLU A 125 2.01 20.87 -2.07
C GLU A 125 1.77 19.61 -2.90
N PHE A 126 2.13 19.60 -4.19
CA PHE A 126 1.91 18.42 -5.04
C PHE A 126 2.78 17.23 -4.62
N LEU A 127 4.02 17.46 -4.20
CA LEU A 127 4.89 16.41 -3.68
C LEU A 127 4.36 15.83 -2.36
N LEU A 128 3.86 16.69 -1.47
CA LEU A 128 3.20 16.24 -0.23
C LEU A 128 1.93 15.46 -0.52
N GLU A 129 1.13 15.88 -1.51
CA GLU A 129 -0.08 15.18 -1.93
C GLU A 129 0.25 13.80 -2.50
N TYR A 130 1.29 13.69 -3.33
CA TYR A 130 1.77 12.40 -3.84
C TYR A 130 2.23 11.47 -2.72
N GLN A 131 3.01 11.98 -1.76
CA GLN A 131 3.44 11.19 -0.59
C GLN A 131 2.24 10.69 0.22
N LYS A 132 1.24 11.55 0.46
CA LYS A 132 0.00 11.19 1.16
C LYS A 132 -0.80 10.14 0.40
N GLN A 133 -1.01 10.35 -0.90
CA GLN A 133 -1.71 9.41 -1.77
C GLN A 133 -1.03 8.06 -1.73
N ARG A 134 0.31 8.01 -1.83
CA ARG A 134 1.05 6.76 -1.80
C ARG A 134 0.95 6.03 -0.46
N MET A 135 0.99 6.75 0.67
CA MET A 135 0.76 6.14 1.99
C MET A 135 -0.66 5.61 2.14
N LYS A 136 -1.66 6.37 1.69
CA LYS A 136 -3.06 5.96 1.76
C LYS A 136 -3.31 4.69 0.94
N GLU A 137 -2.73 4.60 -0.24
CA GLU A 137 -2.77 3.38 -1.06
C GLU A 137 -2.11 2.17 -0.38
N MET A 138 -1.06 2.37 0.41
CA MET A 138 -0.43 1.29 1.16
C MET A 138 -1.31 0.83 2.33
N LEU A 139 -1.92 1.76 3.06
CA LEU A 139 -2.82 1.45 4.19
C LEU A 139 -4.12 0.78 3.72
N ALA A 140 -4.76 1.31 2.66
CA ALA A 140 -6.02 0.78 2.15
C ALA A 140 -5.93 -0.66 1.61
N LYS A 141 -4.72 -1.16 1.32
CA LYS A 141 -4.51 -2.56 0.94
C LYS A 141 -4.63 -3.52 2.13
N THR A 142 -4.39 -3.05 3.34
CA THR A 142 -4.39 -3.87 4.57
C THR A 142 -5.78 -3.94 5.21
N GLU A 143 -6.68 -3.00 4.93
CA GLU A 143 -7.93 -2.78 5.67
C GLU A 143 -9.16 -3.58 5.17
N LYS A 144 -9.01 -4.48 4.18
CA LYS A 144 -10.16 -5.04 3.44
C LYS A 144 -10.97 -6.13 4.17
N LEU A 145 -10.53 -6.62 5.33
CA LEU A 145 -11.14 -7.77 6.00
C LEU A 145 -11.42 -7.43 7.46
N CYS A 146 -12.63 -7.76 7.93
CA CYS A 146 -13.09 -7.42 9.28
C CYS A 146 -13.69 -8.67 9.96
N PHE A 147 -13.04 -9.18 11.00
CA PHE A 147 -13.51 -10.30 11.83
C PHE A 147 -14.17 -9.79 13.12
N GLY A 148 -13.52 -8.85 13.81
CA GLY A 148 -14.09 -8.08 14.93
C GLY A 148 -14.50 -8.89 16.18
N ARG A 149 -14.25 -10.20 16.21
CA ARG A 149 -14.64 -11.11 17.30
C ARG A 149 -13.71 -12.32 17.37
N VAL A 150 -13.67 -12.97 18.53
CA VAL A 150 -12.98 -14.25 18.71
C VAL A 150 -13.87 -15.39 18.21
N ILE A 151 -13.31 -16.26 17.39
CA ILE A 151 -14.00 -17.42 16.80
C ILE A 151 -13.65 -18.68 17.58
N ASP A 152 -14.66 -19.41 18.01
CA ASP A 152 -14.49 -20.66 18.74
C ASP A 152 -14.40 -21.82 17.76
N LEU A 153 -13.28 -22.54 17.80
CA LEU A 153 -13.01 -23.69 16.95
C LEU A 153 -13.32 -24.97 17.72
N GLU A 154 -14.38 -25.67 17.30
CA GLU A 154 -14.88 -26.88 17.96
C GLU A 154 -14.22 -28.15 17.43
N ASN A 155 -13.61 -28.11 16.25
CA ASN A 155 -13.05 -29.26 15.57
C ASN A 155 -11.70 -28.94 14.92
N THR A 156 -10.85 -29.95 14.77
CA THR A 156 -9.56 -29.82 14.06
C THR A 156 -9.74 -29.40 12.60
N ASP A 157 -10.80 -29.87 11.94
CA ASP A 157 -11.10 -29.48 10.56
C ASP A 157 -11.44 -27.99 10.45
N GLN A 158 -12.16 -27.44 11.43
CA GLN A 158 -12.44 -26.00 11.49
C GLN A 158 -11.16 -25.20 11.73
N PHE A 159 -10.22 -25.72 12.51
CA PHE A 159 -8.90 -25.10 12.71
C PHE A 159 -8.10 -25.04 11.40
N LEU A 160 -8.04 -26.14 10.65
CA LEU A 160 -7.36 -26.17 9.34
C LEU A 160 -8.05 -25.23 8.35
N GLN A 161 -9.37 -25.28 8.25
CA GLN A 161 -10.14 -24.39 7.37
C GLN A 161 -9.96 -22.92 7.74
N ALA A 162 -9.86 -22.60 9.04
CA ALA A 162 -9.65 -21.23 9.50
C ALA A 162 -8.29 -20.67 9.07
N ILE A 163 -7.28 -21.53 8.84
CA ILE A 163 -5.91 -21.18 8.43
C ILE A 163 -5.75 -21.21 6.90
N ASP A 164 -6.15 -22.31 6.27
CA ASP A 164 -5.91 -22.53 4.83
C ASP A 164 -6.96 -21.84 3.94
N GLY A 165 -8.16 -21.61 4.46
CA GLY A 165 -9.28 -21.00 3.73
C GLY A 165 -9.32 -19.48 3.77
N GLU A 166 -8.36 -18.83 4.44
CA GLU A 166 -8.34 -17.39 4.63
C GLU A 166 -7.40 -16.69 3.64
N ASP A 167 -7.61 -15.40 3.40
CA ASP A 167 -6.74 -14.60 2.54
C ASP A 167 -5.29 -14.59 3.04
N LYS A 168 -4.34 -14.69 2.11
CA LYS A 168 -2.89 -14.76 2.40
C LYS A 168 -2.35 -13.55 3.17
N SER A 169 -3.05 -12.42 3.09
CA SER A 169 -2.71 -11.19 3.81
C SER A 169 -3.13 -11.18 5.28
N VAL A 170 -4.08 -12.04 5.67
CA VAL A 170 -4.64 -12.07 7.03
C VAL A 170 -3.66 -12.72 7.99
N ILE A 171 -3.56 -12.12 9.17
CA ILE A 171 -2.88 -12.71 10.32
C ILE A 171 -3.94 -13.43 11.17
N ILE A 172 -3.64 -14.66 11.54
CA ILE A 172 -4.55 -15.50 12.32
C ILE A 172 -3.86 -15.84 13.63
N ILE A 173 -4.47 -15.44 14.74
CA ILE A 173 -3.96 -15.72 16.08
C ILE A 173 -4.87 -16.77 16.69
N VAL A 174 -4.31 -17.95 16.96
CA VAL A 174 -5.02 -19.06 17.60
C VAL A 174 -4.53 -19.22 19.04
N HIS A 175 -5.46 -19.05 19.97
CA HIS A 175 -5.26 -19.34 21.37
C HIS A 175 -5.63 -20.78 21.68
N ILE A 176 -4.64 -21.57 22.06
CA ILE A 176 -4.85 -22.92 22.57
C ILE A 176 -4.97 -22.84 24.09
N TYR A 177 -6.13 -23.24 24.59
CA TYR A 177 -6.48 -23.14 26.01
C TYR A 177 -6.97 -24.46 26.59
N GLU A 178 -6.94 -24.57 27.91
CA GLU A 178 -7.57 -25.67 28.64
C GLU A 178 -8.39 -25.11 29.80
N ASP A 179 -9.49 -25.78 30.13
CA ASP A 179 -10.35 -25.37 31.24
C ASP A 179 -9.64 -25.52 32.59
N ASN A 180 -9.99 -24.66 33.55
CA ASN A 180 -9.42 -24.62 34.90
C ASN A 180 -7.97 -24.10 35.01
N VAL A 181 -7.50 -23.33 34.01
CA VAL A 181 -6.22 -22.60 34.07
C VAL A 181 -6.51 -21.10 34.08
N SER A 182 -6.14 -20.40 35.16
CA SER A 182 -6.42 -18.97 35.33
C SER A 182 -5.84 -18.11 34.20
N GLY A 183 -4.61 -18.41 33.76
CA GLY A 183 -3.96 -17.68 32.65
C GLY A 183 -4.69 -17.84 31.31
N CYS A 184 -5.39 -18.96 31.09
CA CYS A 184 -6.20 -19.16 29.90
C CYS A 184 -7.48 -18.31 29.93
N GLU A 185 -8.12 -18.19 31.09
CA GLU A 185 -9.31 -17.35 31.28
C GLU A 185 -8.97 -15.86 31.08
N ALA A 186 -7.86 -15.39 31.67
CA ALA A 186 -7.35 -14.05 31.48
C ALA A 186 -7.02 -13.77 29.99
N MET A 187 -6.33 -14.69 29.32
CA MET A 187 -6.00 -14.56 27.90
C MET A 187 -7.25 -14.50 27.01
N ASN A 188 -8.26 -15.32 27.29
CA ASN A 188 -9.53 -15.28 26.56
C ASN A 188 -10.21 -13.90 26.70
N GLY A 189 -10.23 -13.33 27.91
CA GLY A 189 -10.74 -11.97 28.13
C GLY A 189 -9.97 -10.92 27.34
N CYS A 190 -8.64 -11.01 27.35
CA CYS A 190 -7.78 -10.08 26.61
C CYS A 190 -8.01 -10.14 25.10
N LEU A 191 -8.12 -11.35 24.54
CA LEU A 191 -8.32 -11.55 23.10
C LEU A 191 -9.69 -11.06 22.61
N ILE A 192 -10.72 -11.07 23.46
CA ILE A 192 -12.03 -10.48 23.11
C ILE A 192 -11.87 -8.98 22.89
N SER A 193 -11.22 -8.27 23.82
CA SER A 193 -10.95 -6.84 23.65
C SER A 193 -10.08 -6.56 22.42
N LEU A 194 -9.01 -7.35 22.22
CA LEU A 194 -8.11 -7.17 21.08
C LEU A 194 -8.80 -7.45 19.73
N ALA A 195 -9.74 -8.39 19.68
CA ALA A 195 -10.47 -8.69 18.46
C ALA A 195 -11.36 -7.52 18.00
N GLU A 196 -11.91 -6.74 18.94
CA GLU A 196 -12.68 -5.54 18.65
C GLU A 196 -11.78 -4.40 18.15
N GLU A 197 -10.59 -4.25 18.75
CA GLU A 197 -9.62 -3.21 18.36
C GLU A 197 -8.91 -3.49 17.03
N TYR A 198 -8.72 -4.77 16.70
CA TYR A 198 -7.97 -5.24 15.55
C TYR A 198 -8.84 -6.06 14.60
N PRO A 199 -9.81 -5.44 13.90
CA PRO A 199 -10.76 -6.16 13.06
C PRO A 199 -10.10 -6.87 11.87
N TYR A 200 -8.92 -6.42 11.44
CA TYR A 200 -8.16 -7.00 10.33
C TYR A 200 -7.41 -8.30 10.68
N ILE A 201 -7.46 -8.72 11.94
CA ILE A 201 -6.82 -9.94 12.44
C ILE A 201 -7.91 -10.92 12.85
N LYS A 202 -7.69 -12.18 12.48
CA LYS A 202 -8.61 -13.25 12.85
C LYS A 202 -8.15 -13.87 14.16
N PHE A 203 -8.91 -13.63 15.22
CA PHE A 203 -8.69 -14.26 16.51
C PHE A 203 -9.53 -15.52 16.62
N CYS A 204 -8.88 -16.63 16.96
CA CYS A 204 -9.52 -17.91 17.16
C CYS A 204 -9.11 -18.49 18.52
N LYS A 205 -9.99 -19.30 19.12
CA LYS A 205 -9.64 -20.12 20.28
C LYS A 205 -10.02 -21.58 20.05
N ILE A 206 -9.19 -22.50 20.55
CA ILE A 206 -9.40 -23.93 20.46
C ILE A 206 -9.01 -24.61 21.76
N LEU A 207 -9.82 -25.59 22.18
CA LEU A 207 -9.51 -26.39 23.36
C LEU A 207 -8.33 -27.32 23.05
N GLY A 208 -7.32 -27.37 23.92
CA GLY A 208 -6.14 -28.22 23.75
C GLY A 208 -6.48 -29.70 23.62
N SER A 209 -7.55 -30.13 24.31
CA SER A 209 -8.11 -31.48 24.18
C SER A 209 -8.70 -31.79 22.80
N ILE A 210 -9.26 -30.80 22.10
CA ILE A 210 -9.81 -30.94 20.73
C ILE A 210 -8.68 -30.90 19.70
N ALA A 211 -7.68 -30.03 19.92
CA ALA A 211 -6.52 -29.87 19.03
C ALA A 211 -5.58 -31.11 18.96
N GLY A 212 -5.89 -32.19 19.69
CA GLY A 212 -5.11 -33.43 19.64
C GLY A 212 -3.75 -33.35 20.34
N LEU A 213 -3.56 -32.39 21.26
CA LEU A 213 -2.27 -32.15 21.91
C LEU A 213 -1.95 -33.16 23.03
N SER A 214 -0.66 -33.39 23.24
CA SER A 214 -0.17 -34.29 24.30
C SER A 214 -0.62 -33.84 25.69
N LYS A 215 -0.87 -34.81 26.59
CA LYS A 215 -1.26 -34.54 27.98
C LYS A 215 -0.26 -33.65 28.73
N GLN A 216 1.03 -33.76 28.42
CA GLN A 216 2.07 -32.92 29.02
C GLN A 216 1.94 -31.47 28.54
N PHE A 217 1.69 -31.26 27.25
CA PHE A 217 1.51 -29.93 26.68
C PHE A 217 0.29 -29.24 27.26
N LYS A 218 -0.82 -29.97 27.44
CA LYS A 218 -2.03 -29.43 28.07
C LYS A 218 -1.83 -28.99 29.53
N LYS A 219 -0.85 -29.55 30.23
CA LYS A 219 -0.57 -29.23 31.63
C LYS A 219 0.44 -28.09 31.80
N PHE A 220 1.45 -28.02 30.93
CA PHE A 220 2.59 -27.12 31.11
C PHE A 220 2.77 -26.11 29.97
N GLY A 221 2.12 -26.31 28.82
CA GLY A 221 2.29 -25.48 27.63
C GLY A 221 1.22 -24.41 27.44
N VAL A 222 0.06 -24.53 28.11
CA VAL A 222 -1.06 -23.58 28.01
C VAL A 222 -0.91 -22.43 29.03
N PRO A 223 -1.37 -21.20 28.73
CA PRO A 223 -1.94 -20.76 27.45
C PRO A 223 -0.87 -20.67 26.34
N THR A 224 -1.21 -21.13 25.13
CA THR A 224 -0.33 -21.02 23.95
C THR A 224 -0.97 -20.09 22.93
N LEU A 225 -0.19 -19.18 22.35
CA LEU A 225 -0.59 -18.37 21.19
C LEU A 225 0.19 -18.83 19.95
N LEU A 226 -0.53 -19.32 18.95
CA LEU A 226 0.03 -19.56 17.62
C LEU A 226 -0.40 -18.47 16.66
N VAL A 227 0.53 -18.02 15.84
CA VAL A 227 0.31 -16.97 14.86
C VAL A 227 0.62 -17.49 13.48
N TYR A 228 -0.36 -17.43 12.60
CA TYR A 228 -0.29 -17.85 11.22
C TYR A 228 -0.44 -16.66 10.28
N LYS A 229 0.22 -16.75 9.12
CA LYS A 229 0.02 -15.86 7.97
C LYS A 229 0.40 -16.62 6.71
N ASN A 230 -0.41 -16.53 5.67
CA ASN A 230 -0.17 -17.23 4.40
C ASN A 230 0.11 -18.74 4.58
N GLY A 231 -0.66 -19.40 5.47
CA GLY A 231 -0.50 -20.83 5.80
C GLY A 231 0.78 -21.19 6.54
N GLN A 232 1.62 -20.22 6.92
CA GLN A 232 2.88 -20.45 7.64
C GLN A 232 2.77 -19.96 9.09
N VAL A 233 3.43 -20.67 10.00
CA VAL A 233 3.57 -20.26 11.39
C VAL A 233 4.63 -19.16 11.48
N ILE A 234 4.23 -17.96 11.87
CA ILE A 234 5.13 -16.83 12.15
C ILE A 234 5.58 -16.84 13.61
N GLY A 235 4.66 -17.14 14.51
CA GLY A 235 4.90 -17.09 15.95
C GLY A 235 4.31 -18.30 16.66
N ASN A 236 5.05 -18.84 17.62
CA ASN A 236 4.60 -19.91 18.50
C ASN A 236 5.05 -19.60 19.93
N PHE A 237 4.13 -19.09 20.72
CA PHE A 237 4.38 -18.67 22.10
C PHE A 237 3.75 -19.68 23.04
N ILE A 238 4.60 -20.54 23.60
CA ILE A 238 4.20 -21.57 24.56
C ILE A 238 4.26 -20.94 25.95
N HIS A 239 3.25 -21.24 26.77
CA HIS A 239 3.13 -20.76 28.15
C HIS A 239 3.36 -19.24 28.27
N VAL A 240 2.53 -18.47 27.57
CA VAL A 240 2.67 -17.00 27.44
C VAL A 240 2.73 -16.27 28.80
N THR A 241 2.16 -16.89 29.83
CA THR A 241 2.22 -16.43 31.23
C THR A 241 3.65 -16.31 31.78
N ASP A 242 4.65 -17.02 31.25
CA ASP A 242 6.05 -16.85 31.65
C ASP A 242 6.62 -15.47 31.27
N HIS A 243 6.08 -14.88 30.20
CA HIS A 243 6.51 -13.58 29.69
C HIS A 243 5.68 -12.43 30.26
N LEU A 244 4.36 -12.63 30.37
CA LEU A 244 3.42 -11.60 30.83
C LEU A 244 3.26 -11.55 32.35
N GLY A 245 3.59 -12.64 33.04
CA GLY A 245 3.34 -12.79 34.48
C GLY A 245 1.96 -13.38 34.79
N VAL A 246 1.58 -13.30 36.07
CA VAL A 246 0.36 -13.93 36.60
C VAL A 246 -0.88 -13.07 36.34
N ASP A 247 -0.74 -11.76 36.46
CA ASP A 247 -1.81 -10.78 36.25
C ASP A 247 -1.44 -9.92 35.04
N PHE A 248 -2.11 -10.13 33.92
CA PHE A 248 -1.89 -9.39 32.68
C PHE A 248 -3.24 -8.97 32.08
N TYR A 249 -3.21 -7.89 31.31
CA TYR A 249 -4.38 -7.29 30.65
C TYR A 249 -4.20 -7.21 29.14
N SER A 250 -5.26 -6.78 28.44
CA SER A 250 -5.26 -6.64 26.98
C SER A 250 -4.10 -5.80 26.47
N SER A 251 -3.72 -4.73 27.18
CA SER A 251 -2.58 -3.87 26.84
C SER A 251 -1.23 -4.57 26.92
N ASP A 252 -1.05 -5.50 27.85
CA ASP A 252 0.21 -6.25 27.98
C ASP A 252 0.34 -7.28 26.84
N VAL A 253 -0.76 -7.93 26.47
CA VAL A 253 -0.82 -8.83 25.32
C VAL A 253 -0.62 -8.06 24.02
N GLU A 254 -1.21 -6.87 23.88
CA GLU A 254 -0.99 -5.97 22.76
C GLU A 254 0.48 -5.61 22.60
N ALA A 255 1.12 -5.13 23.68
CA ALA A 255 2.53 -4.78 23.70
C ALA A 255 3.40 -5.97 23.32
N PHE A 256 3.13 -7.15 23.88
CA PHE A 256 3.85 -8.38 23.55
C PHE A 256 3.75 -8.73 22.06
N LEU A 257 2.56 -8.64 21.47
CA LEU A 257 2.38 -8.94 20.04
C LEU A 257 2.99 -7.86 19.12
N ILE A 258 3.05 -6.61 19.56
CA ILE A 258 3.75 -5.51 18.86
C ILE A 258 5.26 -5.72 18.89
N GLU A 259 5.83 -6.05 20.05
CA GLU A 259 7.27 -6.30 20.21
C GLU A 259 7.78 -7.45 19.31
N HIS A 260 6.94 -8.46 19.11
CA HIS A 260 7.22 -9.59 18.22
C HIS A 260 6.86 -9.32 16.74
N GLY A 261 6.41 -8.11 16.41
CA GLY A 261 6.10 -7.68 15.04
C GLY A 261 4.87 -8.35 14.42
N ILE A 262 3.96 -8.88 15.25
CA ILE A 262 2.72 -9.52 14.81
C ILE A 262 1.63 -8.47 14.60
N LEU A 263 1.55 -7.51 15.53
CA LEU A 263 0.67 -6.36 15.41
C LEU A 263 1.45 -5.16 14.86
N ALA A 264 0.74 -4.33 14.08
CA ALA A 264 1.24 -3.01 13.72
C ALA A 264 1.00 -2.06 14.89
N ASP A 265 2.04 -1.34 15.30
CA ASP A 265 1.92 -0.29 16.31
C ASP A 265 1.06 0.87 15.78
N LYS A 266 -0.02 1.18 16.50
CA LYS A 266 -0.93 2.30 16.21
C LYS A 266 -0.18 3.64 16.25
N ASN A 267 0.87 3.75 17.08
CA ASN A 267 1.70 4.94 17.24
C ASN A 267 2.74 5.09 16.14
N CYS A 268 3.10 4.01 15.44
CA CYS A 268 3.97 4.03 14.26
C CYS A 268 3.21 4.44 12.98
N ARG A 269 2.22 5.34 13.11
CA ARG A 269 1.60 6.00 11.95
C ARG A 269 2.43 7.22 11.58
N PRO A 270 2.86 7.37 10.32
CA PRO A 270 3.63 8.53 9.91
C PRO A 270 2.83 9.82 10.14
N LEU A 271 3.49 10.85 10.67
CA LEU A 271 2.88 12.16 11.00
C LEU A 271 2.16 12.82 9.82
N ILE A 272 2.57 12.50 8.59
CA ILE A 272 1.97 12.98 7.34
C ILE A 272 0.51 12.51 7.19
N VAL A 273 0.17 11.35 7.77
CA VAL A 273 -1.19 10.81 7.79
C VAL A 273 -1.99 11.36 8.99
N LEU A 274 -1.36 11.49 10.18
CA LEU A 274 -2.01 11.94 11.41
C LEU A 274 -2.48 13.41 11.39
N LYS A 275 -1.80 14.30 10.65
CA LYS A 275 -2.15 15.72 10.58
C LYS A 275 -3.52 16.01 9.94
N ASN A 276 -4.16 15.04 9.29
CA ASN A 276 -5.43 15.24 8.62
C ASN A 276 -6.66 15.03 9.52
N ASP A 277 -6.60 14.13 10.52
CA ASP A 277 -7.77 13.89 11.40
C ASP A 277 -8.11 15.13 12.23
N ASN A 278 -7.09 15.86 12.69
CA ASN A 278 -7.27 17.08 13.49
C ASN A 278 -7.75 18.30 12.68
N ARG A 279 -7.67 18.29 11.34
CA ARG A 279 -8.19 19.40 10.52
C ARG A 279 -9.69 19.27 10.23
N ILE A 280 -10.26 18.08 10.40
CA ILE A 280 -11.68 17.82 10.21
C ILE A 280 -12.46 18.18 11.48
N SER A 281 -11.84 18.07 12.66
CA SER A 281 -12.46 18.40 13.95
C SER A 281 -12.58 19.90 14.27
N ASP A 282 -11.83 20.77 13.57
CA ASP A 282 -11.84 22.22 13.82
C ASP A 282 -12.86 22.97 12.92
N SER A 283 -13.79 22.25 12.29
CA SER A 283 -14.76 22.79 11.32
C SER A 283 -16.24 22.68 11.73
N GLU A 284 -16.55 22.39 13.00
CA GLU A 284 -17.93 22.41 13.54
C GLU A 284 -18.17 23.59 14.49
#